data_AF-A0ABD5VV03-F1
#
_entry.id   AF-A0ABD5VV03-F1
#
_cell.length_a   1.000
_cell.length_b   1.000
_cell.length_c   1.000
_cell.angle_alpha   90.00
_cell.angle_beta   90.00
_cell.angle_gamma   90.00
#
_symmetry.space_group_name_H-M   'P 1'
#
loop_
_entity.id
_entity.type
_entity.pdbx_description
1 polymer ?
#
loop_
_entity_poly.entity_id
_entity_poly.type
_entity_poly.pdbx_seq_one_letter_code
_entity_poly.pdbx_strand_id
1 'polypeptide(L)'
;MTRPRVSVPRSYVAASLATLALAVVATGTGLFVEGFYRDAPVLVPQVLGQDLLTLVVALPALAVGLYAAVRGSLRGYVVWLGVTGYLLYTYASYAFMTAFNPLYLVYVALFGLTLFTFVGAVARVDPRTLQRAVDLGSVRPYVGYQVLVAVLVGFAWLSELVPASLAGTVPPSIAATGLPVNVIYSLDLAVVLPAFVVSAVLLRRRRPWGYVFTGVLLVKGTTLGLAVLSMVVFMLRDGQPVPPSQVVIFSVLSLAGLVLTVRFVRSIRPVGRRKSGGRTAGLLSGVR
;
A
#
# COMPACT_ATOMS: atom_id res chain seq x y z
N MET A 1 17.77 9.45 -27.87
CA MET A 1 16.46 9.35 -27.19
C MET A 1 16.68 9.16 -25.70
N THR A 2 16.23 10.13 -24.92
CA THR A 2 16.32 10.22 -23.46
C THR A 2 15.58 9.06 -22.78
N ARG A 3 16.19 8.46 -21.75
CA ARG A 3 15.54 7.46 -20.91
C ARG A 3 14.22 8.05 -20.40
N PRO A 4 13.08 7.34 -20.44
CA PRO A 4 11.91 7.73 -19.66
C PRO A 4 12.33 7.76 -18.19
N ARG A 5 12.54 8.95 -17.64
CA ARG A 5 12.86 9.14 -16.23
C ARG A 5 11.59 9.61 -15.57
N VAL A 6 11.19 8.95 -14.49
CA VAL A 6 10.26 9.57 -13.56
C VAL A 6 11.09 10.52 -12.70
N SER A 7 10.72 11.80 -12.71
CA SER A 7 11.31 12.79 -11.84
C SER A 7 10.45 12.93 -10.59
N VAL A 8 11.06 12.81 -9.43
CA VAL A 8 10.43 13.16 -8.15
C VAL A 8 10.77 14.62 -7.87
N PRO A 9 9.77 15.53 -7.83
CA PRO A 9 9.98 16.94 -7.49
C PRO A 9 10.61 17.10 -6.11
N ARG A 10 11.41 18.15 -5.94
CA ARG A 10 12.04 18.48 -4.64
C ARG A 10 11.01 18.60 -3.51
N SER A 11 9.83 19.13 -3.79
CA SER A 11 8.74 19.23 -2.81
C SER A 11 8.25 17.86 -2.30
N TYR A 12 8.14 16.86 -3.17
CA TYR A 12 7.74 15.50 -2.75
C TYR A 12 8.86 14.74 -2.06
N VAL A 13 10.13 15.04 -2.39
CA VAL A 13 11.27 14.56 -1.61
C VAL A 13 11.22 15.14 -0.19
N ALA A 14 11.06 16.46 -0.05
CA ALA A 14 10.95 17.12 1.24
C ALA A 14 9.75 16.59 2.06
N ALA A 15 8.58 16.46 1.43
CA ALA A 15 7.39 15.88 2.07
C ALA A 15 7.65 14.44 2.53
N SER A 16 8.29 13.61 1.72
CA SER A 16 8.61 12.22 2.10
C SER A 16 9.63 12.13 3.23
N LEU A 17 10.61 13.04 3.28
CA LEU A 17 11.57 13.12 4.39
C LEU A 17 10.89 13.59 5.69
N ALA A 18 9.98 14.56 5.59
CA ALA A 18 9.15 14.97 6.73
C ALA A 18 8.25 13.83 7.20
N THR A 19 7.63 13.08 6.27
CA THR A 19 6.86 11.87 6.59
C THR A 19 7.72 10.84 7.30
N LEU A 20 8.94 10.56 6.83
CA LEU A 20 9.86 9.64 7.50
C LEU A 20 10.15 10.08 8.95
N ALA A 21 10.55 11.34 9.15
CA ALA A 21 10.90 11.84 10.46
C ALA A 21 9.72 11.80 11.43
N LEU A 22 8.55 12.30 11.01
CA LEU A 22 7.35 12.32 11.82
C LEU A 22 6.82 10.91 12.10
N ALA A 23 6.92 9.98 11.15
CA ALA A 23 6.49 8.60 11.35
C ALA A 23 7.41 7.85 12.32
N VAL A 24 8.73 8.10 12.30
CA VAL A 24 9.66 7.57 13.31
C VAL A 24 9.28 8.09 14.70
N VAL A 25 9.00 9.39 14.83
CA VAL A 25 8.56 9.96 16.12
C VAL A 25 7.24 9.33 16.56
N ALA A 26 6.26 9.23 15.67
CA ALA A 26 4.94 8.68 15.99
C ALA A 26 5.03 7.23 16.46
N THR A 27 5.62 6.36 15.63
CA THR A 27 5.73 4.93 15.94
C THR A 27 6.70 4.64 17.09
N GLY A 28 7.78 5.41 17.20
CA GLY A 28 8.72 5.30 18.31
C GLY A 28 8.08 5.68 19.65
N THR A 29 7.31 6.77 19.68
CA THR A 29 6.57 7.16 20.88
C THR A 29 5.53 6.12 21.24
N GLY A 30 4.74 5.66 20.26
CA GLY A 30 3.70 4.63 20.47
C GLY A 30 4.26 3.32 21.03
N LEU A 31 5.42 2.87 20.55
CA LEU A 31 6.04 1.60 20.96
C LEU A 31 6.82 1.68 22.27
N PHE A 32 7.48 2.80 22.55
CA PHE A 32 8.47 2.89 23.64
C PHE A 32 8.01 3.75 24.83
N VAL A 33 6.92 4.51 24.70
CA VAL A 33 6.31 5.23 25.83
C VAL A 33 5.14 4.40 26.35
N GLU A 34 5.32 3.81 27.52
CA GLU A 34 4.30 2.97 28.15
C GLU A 34 3.01 3.76 28.41
N GLY A 35 1.86 3.13 28.12
CA GLY A 35 0.55 3.76 28.30
C GLY A 35 0.28 4.98 27.41
N PHE A 36 1.05 5.18 26.34
CA PHE A 36 0.87 6.33 25.46
C PHE A 36 -0.50 6.31 24.74
N TYR A 37 -0.87 5.16 24.20
CA TYR A 37 -2.18 4.97 23.57
C TYR A 37 -3.28 4.89 24.62
N ARG A 38 -4.30 5.73 24.45
CA ARG A 38 -5.48 5.85 25.32
C ARG A 38 -6.72 5.20 24.72
N ASP A 39 -6.52 4.46 23.63
CA ASP A 39 -7.54 3.74 22.88
C ASP A 39 -8.14 2.62 23.73
N ALA A 40 -9.28 2.08 23.29
CA ALA A 40 -9.89 0.93 23.94
C ALA A 40 -8.88 -0.23 24.05
N PRO A 41 -8.83 -0.98 25.16
CA PRO A 41 -7.85 -2.05 25.36
C PRO A 41 -7.79 -3.08 24.22
N VAL A 42 -8.93 -3.37 23.57
CA VAL A 42 -9.01 -4.27 22.41
C VAL A 42 -8.30 -3.74 21.14
N LEU A 43 -8.04 -2.42 21.08
CA LEU A 43 -7.37 -1.77 19.95
C LEU A 43 -5.87 -1.60 20.18
N VAL A 44 -5.43 -1.38 21.43
CA VAL A 44 -4.03 -1.02 21.73
C VAL A 44 -3.01 -2.01 21.14
N PRO A 45 -3.16 -3.36 21.29
CA PRO A 45 -2.20 -4.29 20.68
C PRO A 45 -2.15 -4.21 19.15
N GLN A 46 -3.28 -3.91 18.50
CA GLN A 46 -3.32 -3.73 17.05
C GLN A 46 -2.58 -2.46 16.63
N VAL A 47 -2.76 -1.36 17.34
CA VAL A 47 -2.04 -0.10 17.09
C VAL A 47 -0.53 -0.32 17.26
N LEU A 48 -0.10 -0.98 18.34
CA LEU A 48 1.31 -1.32 18.56
C LEU A 48 1.88 -2.25 17.49
N GLY A 49 1.12 -3.27 17.08
CA GLY A 49 1.51 -4.17 16.00
C GLY A 49 1.68 -3.42 14.66
N GLN A 50 0.80 -2.45 14.38
CA GLN A 50 0.91 -1.60 13.20
C GLN A 50 2.14 -0.69 13.26
N ASP A 51 2.41 -0.08 14.41
CA ASP A 51 3.56 0.78 14.61
C ASP A 51 4.87 0.02 14.41
N LEU A 52 4.97 -1.20 14.95
CA LEU A 52 6.15 -2.03 14.77
C LEU A 52 6.42 -2.27 13.28
N LEU A 53 5.39 -2.71 12.53
CA LEU A 53 5.55 -2.96 11.10
C LEU A 53 5.90 -1.68 10.35
N THR A 54 5.24 -0.58 10.68
CA THR A 54 5.50 0.73 10.09
C THR A 54 6.98 1.09 10.27
N LEU A 55 7.48 1.03 11.49
CA LEU A 55 8.86 1.39 11.84
C LEU A 55 9.89 0.49 11.17
N VAL A 56 9.71 -0.84 11.20
CA VAL A 56 10.76 -1.80 10.79
C VAL A 56 10.69 -2.21 9.32
N VAL A 57 9.54 -2.03 8.65
CA VAL A 57 9.37 -2.40 7.24
C VAL A 57 8.96 -1.22 6.39
N ALA A 58 7.90 -0.49 6.76
CA ALA A 58 7.36 0.55 5.90
C ALA A 58 8.33 1.73 5.75
N LEU A 59 8.89 2.26 6.84
CA LEU A 59 9.81 3.40 6.76
C LEU A 59 11.11 3.07 6.01
N PRO A 60 11.78 1.91 6.25
CA PRO A 60 12.90 1.51 5.41
C PRO A 60 12.53 1.35 3.93
N ALA A 61 11.38 0.73 3.62
CA ALA A 61 10.91 0.59 2.25
C ALA A 61 10.59 1.94 1.58
N LEU A 62 10.03 2.89 2.33
CA LEU A 62 9.78 4.26 1.87
C LEU A 62 11.10 4.96 1.54
N ALA A 63 12.10 4.90 2.43
CA ALA A 63 13.40 5.52 2.24
C ALA A 63 14.16 4.94 1.03
N VAL A 64 14.24 3.62 0.93
CA VAL A 64 14.89 2.92 -0.19
C VAL A 64 14.15 3.18 -1.50
N GLY A 65 12.81 3.14 -1.48
CA GLY A 65 11.95 3.43 -2.62
C GLY A 65 12.16 4.86 -3.12
N LEU A 66 12.12 5.84 -2.22
CA LEU A 66 12.34 7.25 -2.52
C LEU A 66 13.73 7.48 -3.12
N TYR A 67 14.77 6.96 -2.47
CA TYR A 67 16.15 7.08 -2.97
C TYR A 67 16.29 6.52 -4.39
N ALA A 68 15.74 5.33 -4.65
CA ALA A 68 15.75 4.74 -5.98
C ALA A 68 14.92 5.56 -6.98
N ALA A 69 13.76 6.09 -6.58
CA ALA A 69 12.89 6.93 -7.41
C ALA A 69 13.57 8.24 -7.82
N VAL A 70 14.26 8.90 -6.89
CA VAL A 70 15.07 10.12 -7.16
C VAL A 70 16.18 9.84 -8.18
N ARG A 71 16.76 8.64 -8.16
CA ARG A 71 17.72 8.19 -9.19
C ARG A 71 17.07 7.75 -10.51
N GLY A 72 15.76 7.96 -10.67
CA GLY A 72 14.99 7.67 -11.88
C GLY A 72 14.52 6.23 -12.02
N SER A 73 14.53 5.43 -10.95
CA SER A 73 14.07 4.04 -10.96
C SER A 73 12.55 3.95 -10.94
N LEU A 74 11.95 3.33 -11.97
CA LEU A 74 10.51 3.01 -11.98
C LEU A 74 10.12 2.05 -10.86
N ARG A 75 11.00 1.08 -10.52
CA ARG A 75 10.78 0.18 -9.37
C ARG A 75 10.70 0.96 -8.07
N GLY A 76 11.67 1.85 -7.87
CA GLY A 76 11.72 2.73 -6.70
C GLY A 76 10.47 3.57 -6.60
N TYR A 77 10.02 4.13 -7.73
CA TYR A 77 8.81 4.95 -7.79
C TYR A 77 7.55 4.18 -7.39
N VAL A 78 7.36 2.95 -7.90
CA VAL A 78 6.22 2.10 -7.53
C VAL A 78 6.25 1.71 -6.05
N VAL A 79 7.43 1.35 -5.51
CA VAL A 79 7.58 1.02 -4.09
C VAL A 79 7.31 2.24 -3.22
N TRP A 80 7.93 3.38 -3.50
CA TRP A 80 7.70 4.64 -2.80
C TRP A 80 6.23 5.03 -2.78
N LEU A 81 5.56 5.00 -3.94
CA LEU A 81 4.16 5.36 -4.06
C LEU A 81 3.23 4.37 -3.34
N GLY A 82 3.51 3.08 -3.42
CA GLY A 82 2.77 2.03 -2.72
C GLY A 82 2.87 2.14 -1.20
N VAL A 83 4.08 2.36 -0.67
CA VAL A 83 4.28 2.58 0.77
C VAL A 83 3.67 3.91 1.22
N THR A 84 3.76 4.97 0.40
CA THR A 84 3.04 6.23 0.68
C THR A 84 1.53 5.99 0.78
N GLY A 85 0.96 5.12 -0.07
CA GLY A 85 -0.45 4.73 0.02
C GLY A 85 -0.80 3.90 1.25
N TYR A 86 0.15 3.11 1.78
CA TYR A 86 0.01 2.44 3.07
C TYR A 86 0.00 3.46 4.22
N LEU A 87 0.97 4.37 4.27
CA LEU A 87 1.04 5.40 5.31
C LEU A 87 -0.16 6.36 5.25
N LEU A 88 -0.65 6.68 4.05
CA LEU A 88 -1.89 7.44 3.87
C LEU A 88 -3.07 6.74 4.55
N TYR A 89 -3.21 5.44 4.34
CA TYR A 89 -4.25 4.65 5.01
C TYR A 89 -4.05 4.64 6.53
N THR A 90 -2.85 4.30 7.01
CA THR A 90 -2.52 4.21 8.43
C THR A 90 -2.76 5.53 9.17
N TYR A 91 -2.29 6.66 8.63
CA TYR A 91 -2.43 7.94 9.33
C TYR A 91 -3.79 8.60 9.10
N ALA A 92 -4.53 8.26 8.05
CA ALA A 92 -5.96 8.56 8.00
C ALA A 92 -6.69 7.84 9.13
N SER A 93 -6.45 6.53 9.30
CA SER A 93 -7.02 5.78 10.43
C SER A 93 -6.63 6.41 11.76
N TYR A 94 -5.36 6.76 11.99
CA TYR A 94 -4.97 7.37 13.27
C TYR A 94 -5.62 8.73 13.50
N ALA A 95 -5.68 9.59 12.47
CA ALA A 95 -6.29 10.92 12.59
C ALA A 95 -7.80 10.89 12.87
N PHE A 96 -8.51 9.84 12.42
CA PHE A 96 -9.97 9.76 12.54
C PHE A 96 -10.48 8.72 13.56
N MET A 97 -9.64 7.80 14.01
CA MET A 97 -10.05 6.68 14.88
C MET A 97 -9.36 6.69 16.25
N THR A 98 -8.11 7.16 16.35
CA THR A 98 -7.39 7.02 17.62
C THR A 98 -7.94 7.96 18.68
N ALA A 99 -7.93 7.50 19.94
CA ALA A 99 -8.25 8.34 21.08
C ALA A 99 -7.27 9.51 21.17
N PHE A 100 -7.78 10.70 21.53
CA PHE A 100 -6.98 11.92 21.55
C PHE A 100 -5.74 11.77 22.46
N ASN A 101 -4.57 12.07 21.90
CA ASN A 101 -3.28 12.02 22.57
C ASN A 101 -2.36 13.14 22.02
N PRO A 102 -1.20 13.41 22.67
CA PRO A 102 -0.32 14.52 22.29
C PRO A 102 0.20 14.47 20.84
N LEU A 103 0.19 13.30 20.18
CA LEU A 103 0.63 13.15 18.79
C LEU A 103 -0.50 13.37 17.77
N TYR A 104 -1.70 13.75 18.18
CA TYR A 104 -2.83 13.96 17.26
C TYR A 104 -2.47 14.85 16.05
N LEU A 105 -1.84 16.01 16.28
CA LEU A 105 -1.42 16.90 15.19
C LEU A 105 -0.33 16.29 14.30
N VAL A 106 0.50 15.39 14.84
CA VAL A 106 1.48 14.64 14.05
C VAL A 106 0.78 13.66 13.12
N TYR A 107 -0.28 12.97 13.57
CA TYR A 107 -1.08 12.09 12.72
C TYR A 107 -1.78 12.87 11.60
N VAL A 108 -2.35 14.04 11.91
CA VAL A 108 -2.97 14.93 10.92
C VAL A 108 -1.95 15.43 9.89
N ALA A 109 -0.75 15.83 10.33
CA ALA A 109 0.33 16.23 9.43
C ALA A 109 0.78 15.07 8.53
N LEU A 110 0.96 13.88 9.10
CA LEU A 110 1.32 12.67 8.35
C LEU A 110 0.24 12.30 7.33
N PHE A 111 -1.03 12.37 7.70
CA PHE A 111 -2.16 12.17 6.80
C PHE A 111 -2.12 13.17 5.63
N GLY A 112 -1.98 14.47 5.91
CA GLY A 112 -1.91 15.50 4.87
C GLY A 112 -0.70 15.31 3.93
N LEU A 113 0.50 15.12 4.50
CA LEU A 113 1.73 14.92 3.73
C LEU A 113 1.63 13.71 2.80
N THR A 114 1.14 12.57 3.31
CA THR A 114 1.00 11.35 2.53
C THR A 114 -0.11 11.47 1.49
N LEU A 115 -1.23 12.13 1.79
CA LEU A 115 -2.33 12.38 0.84
C LEU A 115 -1.87 13.20 -0.36
N PHE A 116 -1.32 14.38 -0.12
CA PHE A 116 -0.91 15.29 -1.20
C PHE A 116 0.30 14.74 -1.99
N THR A 117 1.19 14.00 -1.32
CA THR A 117 2.29 13.29 -2.00
C THR A 117 1.74 12.17 -2.89
N PHE A 118 0.80 11.36 -2.39
CA PHE A 118 0.22 10.25 -3.15
C PHE A 118 -0.55 10.74 -4.37
N VAL A 119 -1.48 11.70 -4.20
CA VAL A 119 -2.28 12.27 -5.30
C VAL A 119 -1.36 12.95 -6.32
N GLY A 120 -0.41 13.76 -5.86
CA GLY A 120 0.53 14.46 -6.74
C GLY A 120 1.47 13.53 -7.49
N ALA A 121 1.90 12.42 -6.89
CA ALA A 121 2.70 11.40 -7.55
C ALA A 121 1.87 10.62 -8.58
N VAL A 122 0.68 10.15 -8.22
CA VAL A 122 -0.23 9.47 -9.17
C VAL A 122 -0.52 10.38 -10.37
N ALA A 123 -0.77 11.68 -10.17
CA ALA A 123 -1.05 12.61 -11.26
C ALA A 123 0.13 12.82 -12.23
N ARG A 124 1.37 12.56 -11.80
CA ARG A 124 2.59 12.78 -12.59
C ARG A 124 3.12 11.54 -13.31
N VAL A 125 2.68 10.35 -12.91
CA VAL A 125 3.18 9.12 -13.55
C VAL A 125 2.65 9.02 -14.97
N ASP A 126 3.52 8.74 -15.94
CA ASP A 126 3.07 8.32 -17.27
C ASP A 126 2.73 6.82 -17.21
N PRO A 127 1.44 6.43 -17.24
CA PRO A 127 1.05 5.03 -17.11
C PRO A 127 1.52 4.19 -18.30
N ARG A 128 1.75 4.78 -19.48
CA ARG A 128 2.27 4.06 -20.65
C ARG A 128 3.74 3.69 -20.46
N THR A 129 4.50 4.51 -19.74
CA THR A 129 5.89 4.21 -19.42
C THR A 129 6.00 2.98 -18.51
N LEU A 130 5.15 2.87 -17.49
CA LEU A 130 5.13 1.69 -16.65
C LEU A 130 4.65 0.45 -17.42
N GLN A 131 3.55 0.56 -18.18
CA GLN A 131 3.05 -0.55 -19.00
C GLN A 131 4.13 -1.13 -19.94
N ARG A 132 4.92 -0.28 -20.60
CA ARG A 132 6.00 -0.73 -21.49
C ARG A 132 7.18 -1.37 -20.76
N ALA A 133 7.41 -0.99 -19.51
CA ALA A 133 8.54 -1.47 -18.72
C ALA A 133 8.28 -2.80 -18.02
N VAL A 134 7.01 -3.14 -17.77
CA VAL A 134 6.61 -4.35 -17.02
C VAL A 134 6.47 -5.54 -17.98
N ASP A 135 7.16 -6.64 -17.69
CA ASP A 135 7.02 -7.92 -18.41
C ASP A 135 6.50 -9.04 -17.49
N LEU A 136 5.17 -9.20 -17.40
CA LEU A 136 4.53 -10.15 -16.48
C LEU A 136 4.38 -11.57 -17.02
N GLY A 137 4.52 -11.79 -18.33
CA GLY A 137 4.05 -12.99 -19.01
C GLY A 137 2.51 -13.14 -18.99
N SER A 138 1.92 -13.33 -17.81
CA SER A 138 0.48 -13.41 -17.57
C SER A 138 0.00 -12.42 -16.51
N VAL A 139 -1.09 -11.71 -16.81
CA VAL A 139 -1.75 -10.80 -15.87
C VAL A 139 -2.71 -11.52 -14.90
N ARG A 140 -3.07 -12.78 -15.19
CA ARG A 140 -4.13 -13.51 -14.47
C ARG A 140 -3.89 -13.64 -12.97
N PRO A 141 -2.67 -13.97 -12.47
CA PRO A 141 -2.44 -14.08 -11.02
C PRO A 141 -2.69 -12.76 -10.27
N TYR A 142 -2.30 -11.63 -10.87
CA TYR A 142 -2.47 -10.30 -10.29
C TYR A 142 -3.93 -9.85 -10.32
N VAL A 143 -4.67 -10.17 -11.39
CA VAL A 143 -6.12 -9.92 -11.46
C VAL A 143 -6.85 -10.77 -10.41
N GLY A 144 -6.54 -12.06 -10.35
CA GLY A 144 -7.17 -13.01 -9.42
C GLY A 144 -6.92 -12.62 -7.96
N TYR A 145 -5.69 -12.26 -7.60
CA TYR A 145 -5.35 -11.80 -6.25
C TYR A 145 -6.13 -10.54 -5.85
N GLN A 146 -6.20 -9.53 -6.72
CA GLN A 146 -6.93 -8.30 -6.40
C GLN A 146 -8.43 -8.53 -6.23
N VAL A 147 -9.03 -9.39 -7.06
CA VAL A 147 -10.45 -9.80 -6.91
C VAL A 147 -10.64 -10.59 -5.62
N LEU A 148 -9.74 -11.54 -5.32
CA LEU A 148 -9.80 -12.34 -4.11
C LEU A 148 -9.76 -11.47 -2.85
N VAL A 149 -8.83 -10.51 -2.77
CA VAL A 149 -8.75 -9.55 -1.67
C VAL A 149 -10.05 -8.74 -1.55
N ALA A 150 -10.55 -8.20 -2.67
CA ALA A 150 -11.77 -7.41 -2.68
C ALA A 150 -12.99 -8.20 -2.16
N VAL A 151 -13.13 -9.45 -2.60
CA VAL A 151 -14.23 -10.33 -2.20
C VAL A 151 -14.10 -10.77 -0.74
N LEU A 152 -12.94 -11.27 -0.31
CA LEU A 152 -12.77 -11.80 1.04
C LEU A 152 -12.92 -10.71 2.11
N VAL A 153 -12.25 -9.58 1.91
CA VAL A 153 -12.32 -8.46 2.88
C VAL A 153 -13.70 -7.80 2.81
N GLY A 154 -14.27 -7.62 1.61
CA GLY A 154 -15.62 -7.09 1.45
C GLY A 154 -16.68 -7.97 2.12
N PHE A 155 -16.56 -9.29 1.97
CA PHE A 155 -17.43 -10.24 2.65
C PHE A 155 -17.25 -10.16 4.17
N ALA A 156 -16.02 -10.12 4.68
CA ALA A 156 -15.76 -10.00 6.11
C ALA A 156 -16.46 -8.77 6.70
N TRP A 157 -16.31 -7.60 6.08
CA TRP A 157 -16.96 -6.36 6.53
C TRP A 157 -18.48 -6.40 6.40
N LEU A 158 -19.01 -6.80 5.24
CA LEU A 158 -20.45 -6.80 5.00
C LEU A 158 -21.20 -7.87 5.78
N SER A 159 -20.54 -8.99 6.11
CA SER A 159 -21.13 -10.07 6.91
C SER A 159 -21.47 -9.64 8.35
N GLU A 160 -20.80 -8.61 8.86
CA GLU A 160 -21.10 -8.03 10.17
C GLU A 160 -22.02 -6.81 10.05
N LEU A 161 -21.72 -5.91 9.10
CA LEU A 161 -22.44 -4.64 8.95
C LEU A 161 -23.88 -4.81 8.49
N VAL A 162 -24.14 -5.66 7.48
CA VAL A 162 -25.47 -5.79 6.89
C VAL A 162 -26.48 -6.34 7.91
N PRO A 163 -26.20 -7.46 8.62
CA PRO A 163 -27.13 -7.94 9.64
C PRO A 163 -27.39 -6.93 10.76
N ALA A 164 -26.35 -6.25 11.25
CA ALA A 164 -26.49 -5.24 12.29
C ALA A 164 -27.37 -4.06 11.83
N SER A 165 -27.16 -3.56 10.61
CA SER A 165 -27.98 -2.50 10.01
C SER A 165 -29.43 -2.91 9.83
N LEU A 166 -29.70 -4.14 9.37
CA LEU A 166 -31.06 -4.65 9.22
C LEU A 166 -31.76 -4.86 10.56
N ALA A 167 -31.02 -5.26 11.59
CA ALA A 167 -31.53 -5.47 12.94
C ALA A 167 -31.65 -4.17 13.77
N GLY A 168 -31.13 -3.03 13.27
CA GLY A 168 -31.08 -1.79 14.04
C GLY A 168 -30.15 -1.85 15.26
N THR A 169 -29.08 -2.65 15.18
CA THR A 169 -28.11 -2.86 16.27
C THR A 169 -26.72 -2.34 15.89
N VAL A 170 -25.86 -2.17 16.89
CA VAL A 170 -24.44 -1.81 16.66
C VAL A 170 -23.65 -3.09 16.38
N PRO A 171 -22.82 -3.13 15.32
CA PRO A 171 -21.91 -4.25 15.06
C PRO A 171 -21.06 -4.61 16.31
N PRO A 172 -20.93 -5.90 16.67
CA PRO A 172 -20.20 -6.32 17.87
C PRO A 172 -18.76 -5.79 17.96
N SER A 173 -18.06 -5.72 16.84
CA SER A 173 -16.69 -5.20 16.79
C SER A 173 -16.64 -3.70 17.13
N ILE A 174 -17.63 -2.91 16.71
CA ILE A 174 -17.72 -1.48 17.03
C ILE A 174 -18.08 -1.32 18.51
N ALA A 175 -19.07 -2.07 18.99
CA ALA A 175 -19.50 -2.03 20.39
C ALA A 175 -18.34 -2.34 21.35
N ALA A 176 -17.50 -3.33 21.03
CA ALA A 176 -16.33 -3.70 21.83
C ALA A 176 -15.26 -2.60 21.92
N THR A 177 -15.23 -1.67 20.96
CA THR A 177 -14.24 -0.58 20.91
C THR A 177 -14.76 0.73 21.50
N GLY A 178 -16.07 0.88 21.70
CA GLY A 178 -16.69 2.15 22.07
C GLY A 178 -16.59 3.24 21.00
N LEU A 179 -16.16 2.91 19.77
CA LEU A 179 -16.11 3.86 18.65
C LEU A 179 -17.53 4.16 18.14
N PRO A 180 -17.80 5.38 17.65
CA PRO A 180 -19.08 5.68 17.00
C PRO A 180 -19.23 4.91 15.67
N VAL A 181 -18.14 4.85 14.90
CA VAL A 181 -17.99 4.05 13.68
C VAL A 181 -16.55 3.60 13.54
N ASN A 182 -16.33 2.45 12.91
CA ASN A 182 -15.00 1.98 12.59
C ASN A 182 -14.54 2.54 11.23
N VAL A 183 -13.61 3.49 11.25
CA VAL A 183 -13.02 4.14 10.06
C VAL A 183 -12.44 3.13 9.06
N ILE A 184 -11.96 1.96 9.50
CA ILE A 184 -11.43 0.92 8.61
C ILE A 184 -12.52 0.42 7.66
N TYR A 185 -13.75 0.20 8.16
CA TYR A 185 -14.87 -0.19 7.31
C TYR A 185 -15.15 0.84 6.23
N SER A 186 -15.18 2.12 6.60
CA SER A 186 -15.43 3.22 5.66
C SER A 186 -14.35 3.31 4.59
N LEU A 187 -13.07 3.30 4.99
CA LEU A 187 -11.95 3.36 4.05
C LEU A 187 -11.91 2.14 3.13
N ASP A 188 -12.15 0.95 3.66
CA ASP A 188 -12.07 -0.26 2.87
C ASP A 188 -13.21 -0.36 1.86
N LEU A 189 -14.46 -0.22 2.30
CA LEU A 189 -15.64 -0.35 1.44
C LEU A 189 -15.75 0.76 0.40
N ALA A 190 -15.39 2.00 0.76
CA ALA A 190 -15.53 3.13 -0.15
C ALA A 190 -14.32 3.33 -1.09
N VAL A 191 -13.12 2.93 -0.66
CA VAL A 191 -11.87 3.29 -1.37
C VAL A 191 -11.03 2.07 -1.71
N VAL A 192 -10.61 1.28 -0.72
CA VAL A 192 -9.58 0.24 -0.93
C VAL A 192 -10.10 -0.90 -1.81
N LEU A 193 -11.25 -1.49 -1.47
CA LEU A 193 -11.80 -2.63 -2.22
C LEU A 193 -12.25 -2.20 -3.63
N PRO A 194 -12.95 -1.06 -3.82
CA PRO A 194 -13.21 -0.54 -5.16
C PRO A 194 -11.94 -0.31 -5.98
N ALA A 195 -10.87 0.22 -5.38
CA ALA A 195 -9.59 0.40 -6.08
C ALA A 195 -8.99 -0.93 -6.55
N PHE A 196 -9.06 -1.99 -5.73
CA PHE A 196 -8.67 -3.34 -6.14
C PHE A 196 -9.48 -3.86 -7.32
N VAL A 197 -10.80 -3.69 -7.31
CA VAL A 197 -11.69 -4.10 -8.42
C VAL A 197 -11.37 -3.31 -9.70
N VAL A 198 -11.28 -1.99 -9.62
CA VAL A 198 -10.97 -1.13 -10.77
C VAL A 198 -9.61 -1.48 -11.36
N SER A 199 -8.60 -1.63 -10.51
CA SER A 199 -7.25 -2.05 -10.92
C SER A 199 -7.26 -3.41 -11.62
N ALA A 200 -7.97 -4.40 -11.06
CA ALA A 200 -8.11 -5.73 -11.66
C ALA A 200 -8.77 -5.68 -13.04
N VAL A 201 -9.85 -4.90 -13.20
CA VAL A 201 -10.55 -4.73 -14.48
C VAL A 201 -9.64 -4.05 -15.51
N LEU A 202 -8.95 -2.97 -15.13
CA LEU A 202 -8.04 -2.25 -16.02
C LEU A 202 -6.85 -3.12 -16.44
N LEU A 203 -6.26 -3.89 -15.51
CA LEU A 203 -5.15 -4.79 -15.81
C LEU A 203 -5.60 -5.95 -16.71
N ARG A 204 -6.79 -6.53 -16.46
CA ARG A 204 -7.37 -7.57 -17.32
C ARG A 204 -7.57 -7.08 -18.75
N ARG A 205 -7.99 -5.82 -18.91
CA ARG A 205 -8.12 -5.13 -20.21
C ARG A 205 -6.78 -4.60 -20.76
N ARG A 206 -5.65 -4.89 -20.09
CA ARG A 206 -4.30 -4.43 -20.43
C ARG A 206 -4.23 -2.91 -20.67
N ARG A 207 -4.98 -2.12 -19.90
CA ARG A 207 -4.95 -0.65 -19.98
C ARG A 207 -3.74 -0.11 -19.20
N PRO A 208 -3.11 1.01 -19.63
CA PRO A 208 -1.91 1.56 -19.00
C PRO A 208 -2.04 1.73 -17.48
N TRP A 209 -3.15 2.33 -17.02
CA TRP A 209 -3.43 2.57 -15.60
C TRP A 209 -3.59 1.29 -14.78
N GLY A 210 -3.97 0.17 -15.40
CA GLY A 210 -4.06 -1.11 -14.71
C GLY A 210 -2.71 -1.59 -14.17
N TYR A 211 -1.61 -1.30 -14.88
CA TYR A 211 -0.26 -1.63 -14.41
C TYR A 211 0.18 -0.73 -13.26
N VAL A 212 -0.16 0.57 -13.30
CA VAL A 212 0.17 1.52 -12.23
C VAL A 212 -0.55 1.14 -10.94
N PHE A 213 -1.87 1.01 -11.00
CA PHE A 213 -2.67 0.68 -9.82
C PHE A 213 -2.33 -0.70 -9.27
N THR A 214 -2.08 -1.69 -10.13
CA THR A 214 -1.64 -3.02 -9.65
C THR A 214 -0.33 -2.94 -8.89
N GLY A 215 0.68 -2.24 -9.43
CA GLY A 215 1.96 -2.09 -8.73
C GLY A 215 1.83 -1.41 -7.38
N VAL A 216 1.08 -0.30 -7.33
CA VAL A 216 0.85 0.47 -6.09
C VAL A 216 0.05 -0.34 -5.07
N LEU A 217 -1.06 -0.97 -5.48
CA LEU A 217 -1.94 -1.75 -4.60
C LEU A 217 -1.31 -3.05 -4.12
N LEU A 218 -0.41 -3.66 -4.89
CA LEU A 218 0.37 -4.82 -4.44
C LEU A 218 1.32 -4.44 -3.29
N VAL A 219 2.07 -3.34 -3.45
CA VAL A 219 2.97 -2.84 -2.41
C VAL A 219 2.18 -2.40 -1.17
N LYS A 220 1.11 -1.60 -1.34
CA LYS A 220 0.21 -1.21 -0.25
C LYS A 220 -0.42 -2.42 0.43
N GLY A 221 -0.97 -3.35 -0.34
CA GLY A 221 -1.65 -4.53 0.19
C GLY A 221 -0.72 -5.47 0.93
N THR A 222 0.53 -5.60 0.45
CA THR A 222 1.55 -6.41 1.12
C THR A 222 1.97 -5.77 2.44
N THR A 223 2.25 -4.47 2.45
CA THR A 223 2.62 -3.76 3.69
C THR A 223 1.49 -3.78 4.71
N LEU A 224 0.24 -3.56 4.27
CA LEU A 224 -0.93 -3.68 5.13
C LEU A 224 -1.14 -5.11 5.64
N GLY A 225 -1.00 -6.13 4.79
CA GLY A 225 -1.14 -7.53 5.20
C GLY A 225 -0.08 -7.93 6.24
N LEU A 226 1.17 -7.53 6.05
CA LEU A 226 2.22 -7.72 7.05
C LEU A 226 1.92 -6.97 8.35
N ALA A 227 1.28 -5.79 8.27
CA ALA A 227 0.86 -5.05 9.46
C ALA A 227 -0.23 -5.80 10.22
N VAL A 228 -1.22 -6.37 9.52
CA VAL A 228 -2.24 -7.23 10.13
C VAL A 228 -1.63 -8.46 10.80
N LEU A 229 -0.61 -9.08 10.19
CA LEU A 229 0.09 -10.20 10.85
C LEU A 229 0.85 -9.75 12.11
N SER A 230 1.46 -8.56 12.08
CA SER A 230 2.08 -7.96 13.27
C SER A 230 1.04 -7.67 14.35
N MET A 231 -0.13 -7.11 14.00
CA MET A 231 -1.27 -6.91 14.91
C MET A 231 -1.69 -8.22 15.57
N VAL A 232 -1.86 -9.29 14.79
CA VAL A 232 -2.23 -10.63 15.32
C VAL A 232 -1.21 -11.11 16.36
N VAL A 233 0.09 -10.94 16.12
CA VAL A 233 1.12 -11.32 17.10
C VAL A 233 0.98 -10.53 18.40
N PHE A 234 0.73 -9.23 18.32
CA PHE A 234 0.53 -8.40 19.52
C PHE A 234 -0.75 -8.75 20.27
N MET A 235 -1.85 -8.97 19.55
CA MET A 235 -3.12 -9.42 20.15
C MET A 235 -2.95 -10.74 20.89
N LEU A 236 -2.29 -11.73 20.28
CA LEU A 236 -2.05 -13.03 20.92
C LEU A 236 -1.14 -12.90 22.16
N ARG A 237 -0.15 -12.00 22.14
CA ARG A 237 0.71 -11.73 23.30
C ARG A 237 -0.04 -11.05 24.44
N ASP A 238 -1.02 -10.20 24.12
CA ASP A 238 -1.91 -9.56 25.07
C ASP A 238 -3.00 -10.52 25.61
N GLY A 239 -3.05 -11.75 25.10
CA GLY A 239 -4.05 -12.75 25.50
C GLY A 239 -5.42 -12.56 24.83
N GLN A 240 -5.50 -11.69 23.81
CA GLN A 240 -6.74 -11.47 23.07
C GLN A 240 -7.05 -12.64 22.12
N PRO A 241 -8.31 -13.09 22.06
CA PRO A 241 -8.69 -14.16 21.15
C PRO A 241 -8.64 -13.67 19.70
N VAL A 242 -7.89 -14.39 18.86
CA VAL A 242 -7.90 -14.20 17.41
C VAL A 242 -8.41 -15.47 16.75
N PRO A 243 -9.48 -15.42 15.94
CA PRO A 243 -9.98 -16.61 15.24
C PRO A 243 -8.89 -17.25 14.37
N PRO A 244 -8.64 -18.57 14.48
CA PRO A 244 -7.62 -19.23 13.67
C PRO A 244 -7.84 -19.07 12.16
N SER A 245 -9.09 -19.03 11.73
CA SER A 245 -9.46 -18.75 10.34
C SER A 245 -8.94 -17.41 9.85
N GLN A 246 -9.04 -16.36 10.67
CA GLN A 246 -8.53 -15.02 10.37
C GLN A 246 -7.01 -15.04 10.22
N VAL A 247 -6.30 -15.70 11.13
CA VAL A 247 -4.84 -15.86 11.07
C VAL A 247 -4.43 -16.54 9.77
N VAL A 248 -5.08 -17.64 9.40
CA VAL A 248 -4.78 -18.38 8.17
C VAL A 248 -5.05 -17.53 6.93
N ILE A 249 -6.23 -16.89 6.85
CA ILE A 249 -6.62 -16.07 5.69
C ILE A 249 -5.63 -14.92 5.48
N PHE A 250 -5.33 -14.14 6.52
CA PHE A 250 -4.41 -13.02 6.39
C PHE A 250 -2.96 -13.47 6.15
N SER A 251 -2.55 -14.63 6.66
CA SER A 251 -1.23 -15.20 6.37
C SER A 251 -1.09 -15.58 4.90
N VAL A 252 -2.07 -16.29 4.35
CA VAL A 252 -2.09 -16.70 2.94
C VAL A 252 -2.15 -15.47 2.03
N LEU A 253 -3.03 -14.50 2.31
CA LEU A 253 -3.14 -13.28 1.53
C LEU A 253 -1.84 -12.46 1.57
N SER A 254 -1.22 -12.31 2.74
CA SER A 254 0.03 -11.56 2.88
C SER A 254 1.19 -12.24 2.15
N LEU A 255 1.30 -13.57 2.24
CA LEU A 255 2.34 -14.32 1.54
C LEU A 255 2.15 -14.27 0.02
N ALA A 256 0.94 -14.50 -0.47
CA ALA A 256 0.62 -14.38 -1.90
C ALA A 256 0.87 -12.95 -2.40
N GLY A 257 0.43 -11.95 -1.63
CA GLY A 257 0.68 -10.53 -1.90
C GLY A 257 2.16 -10.21 -2.00
N LEU A 258 2.97 -10.68 -1.05
CA LEU A 258 4.42 -10.49 -1.04
C LEU A 258 5.07 -11.12 -2.27
N VAL A 259 4.73 -12.38 -2.59
CA VAL A 259 5.26 -13.09 -3.76
C VAL A 259 4.91 -12.34 -5.05
N LEU A 260 3.66 -11.89 -5.21
CA LEU A 260 3.22 -11.14 -6.38
C LEU A 260 3.86 -9.75 -6.45
N THR A 261 4.03 -9.06 -5.32
CA THR A 261 4.74 -7.77 -5.26
C THR A 261 6.18 -7.92 -5.69
N VAL A 262 6.90 -8.91 -5.16
CA VAL A 262 8.30 -9.17 -5.54
C VAL A 262 8.40 -9.50 -7.03
N ARG A 263 7.51 -10.36 -7.55
CA ARG A 263 7.46 -10.69 -8.98
C ARG A 263 7.16 -9.46 -9.85
N PHE A 264 6.20 -8.64 -9.46
CA PHE A 264 5.81 -7.43 -10.19
C PHE A 264 6.94 -6.39 -10.19
N VAL A 265 7.55 -6.11 -9.04
CA VAL A 265 8.65 -5.12 -8.96
C VAL A 265 9.88 -5.62 -9.74
N ARG A 266 10.19 -6.92 -9.68
CA ARG A 266 11.30 -7.50 -10.46
C ARG A 266 11.04 -7.51 -11.97
N SER A 267 9.79 -7.61 -12.40
CA SER A 267 9.43 -7.61 -13.83
C SER A 267 9.52 -6.24 -14.49
N ILE A 268 9.53 -5.15 -13.72
CA ILE A 268 9.80 -3.80 -14.24
C ILE A 268 11.25 -3.77 -14.72
N ARG A 269 11.49 -3.79 -16.03
CA ARG A 269 12.84 -3.70 -16.59
C ARG A 269 13.32 -2.25 -16.63
N PRO A 270 14.61 -1.99 -16.35
CA PRO A 270 15.21 -0.70 -16.68
C PRO A 270 15.06 -0.48 -18.20
N VAL A 271 14.41 0.61 -18.60
CA VAL A 271 14.23 0.90 -20.03
C VAL A 271 15.60 1.28 -20.62
N GLY A 272 16.24 0.35 -21.35
CA GLY A 272 17.58 0.55 -21.92
C GLY A 272 17.98 -0.42 -23.04
N ARG A 273 18.29 0.16 -24.21
CA ARG A 273 18.81 -0.38 -25.49
C ARG A 273 17.94 -1.44 -26.20
N ARG A 274 17.14 -0.95 -27.17
CA ARG A 274 16.89 -1.73 -28.40
C ARG A 274 18.26 -2.17 -28.91
N LYS A 275 18.53 -3.48 -29.00
CA LYS A 275 19.68 -3.96 -29.77
C LYS A 275 19.46 -3.45 -31.19
N SER A 276 20.25 -2.46 -31.61
CA SER A 276 20.44 -2.12 -33.02
C SER A 276 21.22 -3.28 -33.64
N GLY A 277 20.55 -4.41 -33.86
CA GLY A 277 21.07 -5.52 -34.65
C GLY A 277 20.53 -5.36 -36.07
N GLY A 278 21.44 -5.19 -37.03
CA GLY A 278 21.12 -5.15 -38.47
C GLY A 278 21.22 -3.77 -39.09
N ARG A 279 22.41 -3.14 -39.03
CA ARG A 279 22.77 -2.10 -40.01
C ARG A 279 23.00 -2.84 -41.33
N THR A 280 22.10 -2.57 -42.28
CA THR A 280 22.31 -2.59 -43.72
C THR A 280 23.79 -2.39 -44.12
N ALA A 281 24.38 -3.42 -44.69
CA ALA A 281 25.57 -3.32 -45.55
C ALA A 281 25.34 -4.26 -46.73
N GLY A 282 25.03 -3.68 -47.89
CA GLY A 282 24.73 -4.45 -49.11
C GLY A 282 23.90 -3.66 -50.12
N LEU A 283 24.27 -2.42 -50.40
CA LEU A 283 23.82 -1.69 -51.59
C LEU A 283 25.06 -1.24 -52.36
N LEU A 284 25.29 -1.96 -53.46
CA LEU A 284 25.67 -1.44 -54.77
C LEU A 284 26.98 -0.62 -54.86
N SER A 285 28.04 -1.31 -55.26
CA SER A 285 29.08 -0.74 -56.11
C SER A 285 29.43 -1.74 -57.20
N GLY A 286 29.17 -1.41 -58.46
CA GLY A 286 29.65 -2.21 -59.59
C GLY A 286 28.82 -2.08 -60.87
N VAL A 287 28.63 -0.87 -61.38
CA VAL A 287 28.49 -0.65 -62.83
C VAL A 287 29.87 -0.29 -63.33
N ARG A 288 30.53 -1.25 -63.98
CA ARG A 288 31.33 -1.14 -65.20
C ARG A 288 31.86 -2.52 -65.55
#